data_AF-A0A069IWY3-F1
#
_entry.id   AF-A0A069IWY3-F1
#
_cell.length_a   1.000
_cell.length_b   1.000
_cell.length_c   1.000
_cell.angle_alpha   90.00
_cell.angle_beta   90.00
_cell.angle_gamma   90.00
#
_symmetry.space_group_name_H-M   'P 1'
#
loop_
_entity.id
_entity.type
_entity.pdbx_description
1 polymer ?
#
loop_
_entity_poly.entity_id
_entity_poly.type
_entity_poly.pdbx_seq_one_letter_code
_entity_poly.pdbx_strand_id
1 'polypeptide(L)'
;MALYVKDPEVDQMAERLSRIGGISKTEAVRRALRRQLEQVETSSDFVERGLAFTRALIARGDLAEGQPVDKAWIDSLYEDD
;
A
#
# COMPACT_ATOMS: atom_id res chain seq x y z
N MET A 1 18.16 -23.99 11.34
CA MET A 1 17.23 -25.00 10.78
C MET A 1 16.67 -24.44 9.48
N ALA A 2 16.80 -25.15 8.35
CA ALA A 2 16.27 -24.71 7.07
C ALA A 2 14.79 -25.10 6.98
N LEU A 3 13.93 -24.17 6.57
CA LEU A 3 12.54 -24.46 6.21
C LEU A 3 12.57 -25.43 5.01
N TYR A 4 12.23 -26.70 5.24
CA TYR A 4 12.21 -27.70 4.16
C TYR A 4 10.80 -27.76 3.56
N VAL A 5 10.61 -27.01 2.49
CA VAL A 5 9.32 -26.90 1.78
C VAL A 5 9.32 -27.86 0.59
N LYS A 6 8.48 -28.90 0.65
CA LYS A 6 8.25 -29.89 -0.43
C LYS A 6 7.03 -29.53 -1.29
N ASP A 7 6.80 -28.24 -1.49
CA ASP A 7 5.67 -27.74 -2.24
C ASP A 7 6.15 -27.23 -3.61
N PRO A 8 5.67 -27.82 -4.73
CA PRO A 8 6.05 -27.40 -6.07
C PRO A 8 5.64 -25.97 -6.43
N GLU A 9 4.57 -25.45 -5.83
CA GLU A 9 4.10 -24.08 -6.06
C GLU A 9 5.03 -23.07 -5.38
N VAL A 10 5.46 -23.37 -4.16
CA VAL A 10 6.43 -22.52 -3.44
C VAL A 10 7.76 -22.45 -4.17
N ASP A 11 8.24 -23.56 -4.71
CA ASP A 11 9.50 -23.56 -5.50
C ASP A 11 9.36 -22.71 -6.78
N GLN A 12 8.22 -22.78 -7.47
CA GLN A 12 7.94 -21.96 -8.65
C GLN A 12 7.90 -20.46 -8.31
N MET A 13 7.25 -20.08 -7.20
CA MET A 13 7.22 -18.70 -6.73
C MET A 13 8.62 -18.19 -6.36
N ALA A 14 9.40 -19.01 -5.63
CA ALA A 14 10.77 -18.67 -5.24
C ALA A 14 11.69 -18.53 -6.47
N GLU A 15 11.56 -19.43 -7.46
CA GLU A 15 12.28 -19.36 -8.74
C GLU A 15 11.94 -18.08 -9.50
N ARG A 16 10.65 -17.72 -9.58
CA ARG A 16 10.21 -16.51 -10.28
C ARG A 16 10.75 -15.25 -9.61
N LEU A 17 10.65 -15.14 -8.29
CA LEU A 17 11.20 -14.00 -7.54
C LEU A 17 12.72 -13.92 -7.62
N SER A 18 13.40 -15.08 -7.59
CA SER A 18 14.84 -15.22 -7.80
C SER A 18 15.27 -14.63 -9.15
N ARG A 19 14.59 -15.01 -10.25
CA ARG A 19 14.87 -14.50 -11.60
C ARG A 19 14.62 -13.00 -11.73
N ILE A 20 13.50 -12.51 -11.21
CA ILE A 20 13.15 -11.09 -11.26
C ILE A 20 14.16 -10.25 -10.47
N GLY A 21 14.54 -10.72 -9.28
CA GLY A 21 15.42 -9.98 -8.37
C GLY A 21 16.90 -10.18 -8.60
N GLY A 22 17.31 -11.15 -9.42
CA GLY A 22 18.73 -11.54 -9.57
C GLY A 22 19.34 -12.05 -8.25
N ILE A 23 18.55 -12.69 -7.40
CA ILE A 23 18.92 -13.15 -6.05
C ILE A 23 18.66 -14.65 -5.91
N SER A 24 19.23 -15.31 -4.90
CA SER A 24 18.94 -16.73 -4.67
C SER A 24 17.48 -16.98 -4.26
N LYS A 25 16.95 -18.19 -4.55
CA LYS A 25 15.62 -18.62 -4.07
C LYS A 25 15.45 -18.42 -2.56
N THR A 26 16.48 -18.75 -1.78
CA THR A 26 16.46 -18.57 -0.32
C THR A 26 16.35 -17.10 0.07
N GLU A 27 17.07 -16.21 -0.60
CA GLU A 27 16.97 -14.76 -0.35
C GLU A 27 15.62 -14.20 -0.79
N ALA A 28 15.07 -14.70 -1.91
CA ALA A 28 13.73 -14.34 -2.36
C ALA A 28 12.66 -14.71 -1.31
N VAL A 29 12.70 -15.94 -0.78
CA VAL A 29 11.80 -16.38 0.29
C VAL A 29 12.01 -15.57 1.57
N ARG A 30 13.26 -15.30 1.95
CA ARG A 30 13.58 -14.47 3.13
C ARG A 30 12.96 -13.07 3.02
N ARG A 31 13.08 -12.41 1.86
CA ARG A 31 12.51 -11.08 1.63
C ARG A 31 10.98 -11.11 1.65
N ALA A 32 10.37 -12.12 1.04
CA ALA A 32 8.92 -12.28 1.05
C ALA A 32 8.38 -12.43 2.49
N LEU A 33 9.00 -13.30 3.30
CA LEU A 33 8.63 -13.49 4.70
C LEU A 33 8.84 -12.22 5.53
N ARG A 34 9.96 -11.52 5.34
CA ARG A 34 10.22 -10.25 6.04
C ARG A 34 9.15 -9.21 5.73
N ARG A 35 8.79 -9.04 4.45
CA ARG A 35 7.74 -8.10 4.03
C ARG A 35 6.39 -8.45 4.65
N GLN A 36 6.06 -9.74 4.72
CA GLN A 36 4.81 -10.18 5.34
C GLN A 36 4.81 -9.91 6.85
N LEU A 37 5.93 -10.14 7.53
CA LEU A 37 6.08 -9.79 8.94
C LEU A 37 5.94 -8.29 9.15
N GLU A 38 6.66 -7.47 8.37
CA GLU A 38 6.51 -6.01 8.41
C GLU A 38 5.06 -5.58 8.21
N GLN A 39 4.34 -6.20 7.28
CA GLN A 39 2.92 -5.91 7.03
C GLN A 39 2.00 -6.33 8.19
N VAL A 40 2.27 -7.45 8.85
CA VAL A 40 1.43 -7.97 9.95
C VAL A 40 1.76 -7.27 11.27
N GLU A 41 3.03 -6.99 11.52
CA GLU A 41 3.53 -6.33 12.73
C GLU A 41 3.28 -4.82 12.69
N THR A 42 3.28 -4.22 11.50
CA THR A 42 2.84 -2.83 11.34
C THR A 42 1.32 -2.82 11.24
N SER A 43 0.65 -2.48 12.34
CA SER A 43 -0.75 -2.06 12.34
C SER A 43 -0.98 -1.13 11.16
N SER A 44 -1.75 -1.60 10.18
CA SER A 44 -1.99 -0.89 8.94
C SER A 44 -2.77 0.39 9.24
N ASP A 45 -2.02 1.47 9.41
CA ASP A 45 -2.58 2.76 9.76
C ASP A 45 -2.91 3.60 8.52
N PHE A 46 -3.52 2.96 7.52
CA PHE A 46 -3.94 3.65 6.30
C PHE A 46 -4.89 4.80 6.60
N VAL A 47 -5.70 4.67 7.65
CA VAL A 47 -6.60 5.72 8.11
C VAL A 47 -5.81 6.91 8.63
N GLU A 48 -4.87 6.78 9.57
CA GLU A 48 -4.12 7.96 10.02
C GLU A 48 -3.18 8.48 8.93
N ARG A 49 -2.63 7.63 8.06
CA ARG A 49 -1.85 8.11 6.89
C ARG A 49 -2.70 8.96 5.96
N GLY A 50 -3.94 8.54 5.69
CA GLY A 50 -4.91 9.31 4.91
C GLY A 50 -5.25 10.63 5.61
N LEU A 51 -5.54 10.59 6.91
CA LEU A 51 -5.82 11.80 7.70
C LEU A 51 -4.62 12.75 7.75
N ALA A 52 -3.39 12.23 7.88
CA ALA A 52 -2.17 13.01 7.90
C ALA A 52 -1.93 13.70 6.54
N PHE A 53 -2.16 12.99 5.44
CA PHE A 53 -2.10 13.55 4.10
C PHE A 53 -3.10 14.70 3.91
N THR A 54 -4.38 14.50 4.26
CA THR A 54 -5.42 15.53 4.14
C THR A 54 -5.11 16.75 5.00
N ARG A 55 -4.65 16.55 6.25
CA ARG A 55 -4.21 17.66 7.12
C ARG A 55 -3.06 18.46 6.52
N ALA A 56 -2.06 17.78 5.94
CA ALA A 56 -0.93 18.43 5.30
C ALA A 56 -1.34 19.21 4.05
N LEU A 57 -2.32 18.70 3.28
CA LEU A 57 -2.86 19.38 2.12
C LEU A 57 -3.60 20.66 2.51
N ILE A 58 -4.48 20.58 3.53
CA ILE A 58 -5.21 21.73 4.07
C ILE A 58 -4.23 22.80 4.58
N ALA A 59 -3.21 22.41 5.34
CA ALA A 59 -2.23 23.35 5.89
C ALA A 59 -1.39 24.07 4.82
N ARG A 60 -1.29 23.51 3.61
CA ARG A 60 -0.61 24.13 2.46
C ARG A 60 -1.53 25.00 1.61
N GLY A 61 -2.83 24.79 1.69
CA GLY A 61 -3.81 25.57 0.94
C GLY A 61 -4.08 26.93 1.61
N ASP A 62 -4.50 27.91 0.81
CA ASP A 62 -5.09 29.12 1.35
C ASP A 62 -6.59 28.91 1.55
N LEU A 63 -7.00 28.77 2.81
CA LEU A 63 -8.41 28.58 3.16
C LEU A 63 -9.26 29.80 2.80
N ALA A 64 -8.67 31.00 2.67
CA ALA A 64 -9.38 32.20 2.26
C ALA A 64 -9.72 32.20 0.76
N GLU A 65 -8.96 31.46 -0.05
CA GLU A 65 -9.23 31.26 -1.48
C GLU A 65 -10.05 29.99 -1.76
N GLY A 66 -10.45 29.27 -0.71
CA GLY A 66 -11.28 28.08 -0.82
C GLY A 66 -12.65 28.41 -1.40
N GLN A 67 -13.04 27.71 -2.47
CA GLN A 67 -14.41 27.81 -2.99
C GLN A 67 -15.40 27.13 -2.04
N PRO A 68 -16.60 27.71 -1.83
CA PRO A 68 -17.60 27.12 -0.98
C PRO A 68 -18.09 25.79 -1.56
N VAL A 69 -18.02 24.73 -0.75
CA VAL A 69 -18.63 23.43 -1.03
C VAL A 69 -20.10 23.51 -0.58
N ASP A 70 -20.91 24.22 -1.36
CA ASP A 70 -22.33 24.40 -1.07
C ASP A 70 -23.19 23.26 -1.64
N LYS A 71 -24.48 23.27 -1.29
CA LYS A 71 -25.42 22.23 -1.74
C LYS A 71 -25.50 22.15 -3.26
N ALA A 72 -25.48 23.30 -3.96
CA ALA A 72 -25.58 23.32 -5.41
C ALA A 72 -24.35 22.69 -6.07
N TRP A 73 -23.16 22.94 -5.52
CA TRP A 73 -21.93 22.28 -5.97
C TRP A 73 -21.95 20.77 -5.68
N ILE A 74 -22.41 20.34 -4.49
CA ILE A 74 -22.52 18.91 -4.15
C ILE A 74 -23.50 18.21 -5.09
N ASP A 75 -24.68 18.79 -5.32
CA ASP A 75 -25.70 18.23 -6.20
C ASP A 75 -25.14 18.08 -7.64
N SER A 76 -24.33 19.04 -8.12
CA SER A 76 -23.68 18.96 -9.45
C SER A 76 -22.67 17.82 -9.63
N LEU A 77 -22.17 17.20 -8.55
CA LEU A 77 -21.25 16.06 -8.64
C LEU A 77 -21.96 14.73 -8.92
N TYR A 78 -23.27 14.68 -8.70
CA TYR A 78 -24.07 13.45 -8.80
C TYR A 78 -25.15 13.54 -9.89
N GLU A 79 -25.33 14.71 -10.47
CA GLU A 79 -26.16 14.91 -11.66
C GLU A 79 -25.29 14.66 -12.90
N ASP A 80 -25.30 13.40 -13.37
CA ASP A 80 -24.93 13.06 -14.75
C ASP A 80 -26.05 13.58 -15.69
N ASP A 81 -25.70 14.25 -16.79
CA ASP A 81 -26.62 14.59 -17.89
C ASP A 81 -27.38 13.34 -18.42
#